data_AF-C2ER18-F1
#
_entry.id   AF-C2ER18-F1
#
_cell.length_a   1.000
_cell.length_b   1.000
_cell.length_c   1.000
_cell.angle_alpha   90.00
_cell.angle_beta   90.00
_cell.angle_gamma   90.00
#
_symmetry.space_group_name_H-M   'P 1'
#
loop_
_entity.id
_entity.type
_entity.pdbx_description
1 polymer ?
#
loop_
_entity_poly.entity_id
_entity_poly.type
_entity_poly.pdbx_seq_one_letter_code
_entity_poly.pdbx_strand_id
1 'polypeptide(L)'
;MTNQERKERILTKLRNIVFLLLGITVVFISIESIIANNQVGNIVSNIIWIILALIVVVQALYSIFHSLQTIAKKQKIFLIADWATIILGILLANCAYLMKNNLWLIIGIAIFIAGCIPIKDKK
;
A
#
# COMPACT_ATOMS: atom_id res chain seq x y z
N MET A 1 1.99 17.64 -22.05
CA MET A 1 1.23 16.46 -21.58
C MET A 1 -0.17 16.55 -22.11
N THR A 2 -0.62 15.57 -22.88
CA THR A 2 -2.02 15.47 -23.30
C THR A 2 -2.90 15.11 -22.10
N ASN A 3 -4.19 15.47 -22.13
CA ASN A 3 -5.13 15.11 -21.06
C ASN A 3 -5.23 13.58 -20.82
N GLN A 4 -4.89 12.77 -21.83
CA GLN A 4 -4.93 11.31 -21.78
C GLN A 4 -3.74 10.72 -21.00
N GLU A 5 -2.51 11.16 -21.27
CA GLU A 5 -1.30 10.76 -20.53
C GLU A 5 -1.37 11.09 -19.04
N ARG A 6 -2.09 12.16 -18.69
CA ARG A 6 -2.29 12.56 -17.30
C ARG A 6 -3.28 11.64 -16.59
N LYS A 7 -4.37 11.25 -17.27
CA LYS A 7 -5.37 10.31 -16.73
C LYS A 7 -4.77 8.92 -16.48
N GLU A 8 -4.00 8.40 -17.43
CA GLU A 8 -3.35 7.09 -17.29
C GLU A 8 -2.37 7.05 -16.11
N ARG A 9 -1.61 8.14 -15.89
CA ARG A 9 -0.73 8.27 -14.72
C ARG A 9 -1.49 8.25 -13.40
N ILE A 10 -2.59 8.99 -13.31
CA ILE A 10 -3.43 9.02 -12.09
C ILE A 10 -4.05 7.65 -11.83
N LEU A 11 -4.60 7.00 -12.87
CA LEU A 11 -5.18 5.65 -12.77
C LEU A 11 -4.13 4.61 -12.34
N THR A 12 -2.92 4.69 -12.87
CA THR A 12 -1.81 3.81 -12.48
C THR A 12 -1.41 4.03 -11.03
N LYS A 13 -1.30 5.29 -10.57
CA LYS A 13 -1.00 5.62 -9.17
C LYS A 13 -2.11 5.09 -8.24
N LEU A 14 -3.37 5.30 -8.59
CA LEU A 14 -4.51 4.82 -7.81
C LEU A 14 -4.54 3.30 -7.72
N ARG A 15 -4.35 2.59 -8.85
CA ARG A 15 -4.24 1.12 -8.88
C ARG A 15 -3.16 0.63 -7.92
N ASN A 16 -1.99 1.24 -7.94
CA ASN A 16 -0.88 0.84 -7.08
C ASN A 16 -1.19 1.10 -5.59
N ILE A 17 -1.85 2.21 -5.25
CA ILE A 17 -2.33 2.48 -3.88
C ILE A 17 -3.31 1.39 -3.42
N VAL A 18 -4.30 1.06 -4.26
CA VAL A 18 -5.29 0.03 -3.95
C VAL A 18 -4.63 -1.34 -3.78
N PHE A 19 -3.67 -1.67 -4.64
CA PHE A 19 -2.95 -2.95 -4.58
C PHE A 19 -2.09 -3.06 -3.32
N LEU A 20 -1.38 -1.99 -2.94
CA LEU A 20 -0.63 -1.95 -1.68
C LEU A 20 -1.55 -2.07 -0.47
N LEU A 21 -2.67 -1.34 -0.46
CA LEU A 21 -3.64 -1.37 0.63
C LEU A 21 -4.22 -2.79 0.79
N LEU A 22 -4.75 -3.37 -0.28
CA LEU A 22 -5.34 -4.71 -0.26
C LEU A 22 -4.31 -5.77 0.09
N GLY A 23 -3.15 -5.76 -0.58
CA GLY A 23 -2.13 -6.77 -0.38
C GLY A 23 -1.59 -6.78 1.05
N ILE A 24 -1.25 -5.60 1.61
CA ILE A 24 -0.77 -5.52 2.99
C ILE A 24 -1.88 -5.93 3.97
N THR A 25 -3.11 -5.44 3.78
CA THR A 25 -4.22 -5.75 4.70
C THR A 25 -4.57 -7.24 4.72
N VAL A 26 -4.60 -7.89 3.55
CA VAL A 26 -4.86 -9.34 3.45
C VAL A 26 -3.76 -10.13 4.15
N VAL A 27 -2.48 -9.72 4.04
CA VAL A 27 -1.39 -10.37 4.78
C VAL A 27 -1.62 -10.30 6.29
N PHE A 28 -1.98 -9.12 6.81
CA PHE A 28 -2.20 -8.94 8.25
C PHE A 28 -3.38 -9.76 8.77
N ILE A 29 -4.52 -9.75 8.07
CA ILE A 29 -5.71 -10.54 8.44
C ILE A 29 -5.41 -12.05 8.36
N SER A 30 -4.65 -12.48 7.34
CA SER A 30 -4.28 -13.89 7.18
C SER A 30 -3.37 -14.37 8.30
N ILE A 31 -2.41 -13.55 8.75
CA ILE A 31 -1.56 -13.83 9.89
C ILE A 31 -2.38 -13.92 11.18
N GLU A 32 -3.28 -12.96 11.42
CA GLU A 32 -4.18 -12.97 12.57
C GLU A 32 -5.04 -14.25 12.60
N SER A 33 -5.60 -14.63 11.45
CA SER A 33 -6.42 -15.84 11.31
C SER A 33 -5.64 -17.13 11.62
N ILE A 34 -4.38 -17.22 11.18
CA ILE A 34 -3.49 -18.35 11.50
C ILE A 34 -3.24 -18.43 13.01
N ILE A 35 -2.95 -17.29 13.65
CA ILE A 35 -2.67 -17.24 15.09
C ILE A 35 -3.94 -17.58 15.90
N ALA A 36 -5.10 -17.11 15.46
CA ALA A 36 -6.37 -17.29 16.17
C ALA A 36 -6.97 -18.69 15.98
N ASN A 37 -6.75 -19.35 14.84
CA ASN A 37 -7.32 -20.65 14.52
C ASN A 37 -6.29 -21.56 13.84
N ASN A 38 -5.70 -22.46 14.63
CA ASN A 38 -4.59 -23.32 14.24
C ASN A 38 -5.02 -24.62 13.52
N GLN A 39 -6.23 -24.66 12.94
CA GLN A 39 -6.66 -25.78 12.12
C GLN A 39 -5.88 -25.84 10.80
N VAL A 40 -5.42 -27.03 10.41
CA VAL A 40 -4.59 -27.24 9.20
C VAL A 40 -5.23 -26.67 7.94
N GLY A 41 -6.55 -26.84 7.76
CA GLY A 41 -7.27 -26.28 6.62
C GLY A 41 -7.27 -24.75 6.59
N ASN A 42 -7.39 -24.10 7.75
CA ASN A 42 -7.31 -22.65 7.87
C ASN A 42 -5.89 -22.15 7.54
N ILE A 43 -4.85 -22.83 8.05
CA ILE A 43 -3.46 -22.49 7.78
C ILE A 43 -3.16 -22.52 6.28
N VAL A 44 -3.52 -23.62 5.59
CA VAL A 44 -3.28 -23.77 4.15
C VAL A 44 -4.03 -22.69 3.34
N SER A 45 -5.29 -22.42 3.68
CA SER A 45 -6.06 -21.36 3.00
C SER A 45 -5.44 -19.98 3.18
N ASN A 46 -5.04 -19.61 4.40
CA ASN A 46 -4.40 -18.32 4.68
C ASN A 46 -3.01 -18.20 4.02
N ILE A 47 -2.25 -19.30 3.90
CA ILE A 47 -0.98 -19.29 3.15
C ILE A 47 -1.22 -18.95 1.68
N ILE A 48 -2.26 -19.51 1.06
CA ILE A 48 -2.63 -19.17 -0.33
C ILE A 48 -2.97 -17.69 -0.44
N TRP A 49 -3.75 -17.14 0.50
CA TRP A 49 -4.08 -15.72 0.54
C TRP A 49 -2.84 -14.83 0.70
N ILE A 50 -1.89 -15.22 1.55
CA ILE A 50 -0.62 -14.48 1.72
C ILE A 50 0.17 -14.48 0.41
N ILE A 51 0.26 -15.62 -0.28
CA ILE A 51 0.97 -15.71 -1.57
C ILE A 51 0.32 -14.79 -2.61
N LEU A 52 -1.01 -14.85 -2.76
CA LEU A 52 -1.75 -13.99 -3.69
C LEU A 52 -1.57 -12.50 -3.34
N ALA A 53 -1.63 -12.15 -2.06
CA ALA A 53 -1.42 -10.79 -1.59
C ALA A 53 0.01 -10.29 -1.89
N LEU A 54 1.02 -11.14 -1.70
CA LEU A 54 2.41 -10.80 -2.03
C LEU A 54 2.59 -10.54 -3.52
N ILE A 55 1.95 -11.31 -4.40
CA ILE A 55 1.98 -11.07 -5.85
C ILE A 55 1.45 -9.67 -6.17
N VAL A 56 0.31 -9.28 -5.58
CA VAL A 56 -0.31 -7.96 -5.78
C VAL A 56 0.59 -6.83 -5.26
N VAL A 57 1.23 -7.01 -4.10
CA VAL A 57 2.20 -6.04 -3.55
C VAL A 57 3.40 -5.88 -4.47
N VAL A 58 3.99 -6.99 -4.95
CA VAL A 58 5.14 -6.97 -5.85
C VAL A 58 4.81 -6.27 -7.17
N GLN A 59 3.61 -6.52 -7.73
CA GLN A 59 3.16 -5.81 -8.93
C GLN A 59 3.06 -4.29 -8.72
N ALA A 60 2.54 -3.85 -7.57
CA ALA A 60 2.47 -2.44 -7.23
C ALA A 60 3.88 -1.83 -7.08
N LEU A 61 4.79 -2.51 -6.38
CA LEU A 61 6.17 -2.07 -6.20
C LEU A 61 6.93 -1.96 -7.53
N TYR A 62 6.76 -2.94 -8.42
CA TYR A 62 7.36 -2.90 -9.75
C TYR A 62 6.86 -1.69 -10.56
N SER A 63 5.54 -1.46 -10.55
CA SER A 63 4.94 -0.30 -11.24
C SER A 63 5.43 1.04 -10.67
N ILE A 64 5.60 1.14 -9.35
CA ILE A 64 6.18 2.32 -8.70
C ILE A 64 7.64 2.50 -9.10
N PHE A 65 8.44 1.44 -9.09
CA PHE A 65 9.86 1.51 -9.45
C PHE A 65 10.05 1.94 -10.91
N HIS A 66 9.26 1.39 -11.82
CA HIS A 66 9.26 1.81 -13.21
C HIS A 66 8.90 3.31 -13.37
N SER A 67 7.92 3.80 -12.60
CA SER A 67 7.58 5.23 -12.59
C SER A 67 8.70 6.13 -12.06
N LEU A 68 9.56 5.63 -11.16
CA LEU A 68 10.71 6.37 -10.62
C LEU A 68 11.87 6.48 -11.62
N GLN A 69 11.97 5.57 -12.59
CA GLN A 69 13.05 5.60 -13.59
C GLN A 69 12.92 6.79 -14.54
N THR A 70 11.70 7.22 -14.86
CA THR A 70 11.38 8.23 -15.86
C THR A 70 11.41 9.67 -15.35
N ILE A 71 11.70 9.89 -14.05
CA ILE A 71 11.61 11.20 -13.38
C ILE A 71 12.99 11.83 -13.13
N ALA A 72 13.08 13.16 -13.00
CA ALA A 72 14.33 13.86 -12.66
C ALA A 72 14.75 13.65 -11.18
N LYS A 73 16.08 13.60 -10.90
CA LYS A 73 16.65 13.24 -9.57
C LYS A 73 15.98 13.94 -8.36
N LYS A 74 15.65 15.23 -8.44
CA LYS A 74 15.03 15.97 -7.32
C LYS A 74 13.59 15.53 -7.02
N GLN A 75 12.80 15.26 -8.05
CA GLN A 75 11.40 14.82 -7.91
C GLN A 75 11.30 13.35 -7.47
N LYS A 76 12.33 12.53 -7.73
CA LYS A 76 12.39 11.14 -7.25
C LYS A 76 12.34 11.04 -5.72
N ILE A 77 13.06 11.92 -5.01
CA ILE A 77 13.13 11.89 -3.54
C ILE A 77 11.76 12.20 -2.94
N PHE A 78 11.06 13.22 -3.46
CA PHE A 78 9.70 13.54 -3.03
C PHE A 78 8.72 12.40 -3.31
N LEU A 79 8.80 11.77 -4.50
CA LEU A 79 7.91 10.66 -4.83
C LEU A 79 8.18 9.42 -3.94
N ILE A 80 9.44 9.15 -3.62
CA ILE A 80 9.81 8.08 -2.68
C ILE A 80 9.27 8.38 -1.29
N ALA A 81 9.37 9.63 -0.83
CA ALA A 81 8.83 10.04 0.46
C ALA A 81 7.30 9.85 0.50
N ASP A 82 6.57 10.26 -0.53
CA ASP A 82 5.11 10.04 -0.63
C ASP A 82 4.75 8.55 -0.52
N TRP A 83 5.42 7.69 -1.30
CA TRP A 83 5.17 6.25 -1.24
C TRP A 83 5.55 5.64 0.12
N ALA A 84 6.64 6.10 0.74
CA ALA A 84 7.01 5.68 2.07
C ALA A 84 5.96 6.08 3.11
N THR A 85 5.41 7.30 3.03
CA THR A 85 4.32 7.76 3.90
C THR A 85 3.06 6.92 3.72
N ILE A 86 2.67 6.61 2.47
CA ILE A 86 1.53 5.74 2.18
C ILE A 86 1.72 4.35 2.79
N ILE A 87 2.87 3.71 2.54
CA ILE A 87 3.18 2.37 3.06
C ILE A 87 3.20 2.38 4.59
N LEU A 88 3.82 3.40 5.21
CA LEU A 88 3.89 3.53 6.66
C LEU A 88 2.50 3.71 7.27
N GLY A 89 1.63 4.51 6.66
CA GLY A 89 0.23 4.65 7.10
C GLY A 89 -0.53 3.33 7.06
N ILE A 90 -0.40 2.56 5.97
CA ILE A 90 -1.03 1.24 5.83
C ILE A 90 -0.52 0.27 6.89
N LEU A 91 0.79 0.18 7.08
CA LEU A 91 1.41 -0.71 8.07
C LEU A 91 0.99 -0.35 9.49
N LEU A 92 1.01 0.94 9.83
CA LEU A 92 0.66 1.41 11.16
C LEU A 92 -0.82 1.18 11.46
N ALA A 93 -1.72 1.44 10.50
CA ALA A 93 -3.14 1.19 10.66
C ALA A 93 -3.43 -0.32 10.86
N ASN A 94 -2.84 -1.19 10.03
CA ASN A 94 -3.04 -2.63 10.15
C ASN A 94 -2.44 -3.20 11.45
N CYS A 95 -1.25 -2.75 11.84
CA CYS A 95 -0.64 -3.16 13.11
C CYS A 95 -1.48 -2.70 14.31
N ALA A 96 -1.93 -1.45 14.32
CA ALA A 96 -2.78 -0.92 15.37
C ALA A 96 -4.14 -1.65 15.44
N TYR A 97 -4.69 -2.05 14.30
CA TYR A 97 -5.90 -2.88 14.22
C TYR A 97 -5.69 -4.22 14.93
N LEU A 98 -4.60 -4.95 14.63
CA LEU A 98 -4.26 -6.21 15.29
C LEU A 98 -4.07 -6.05 16.81
N MET A 99 -3.48 -4.93 17.23
CA MET A 99 -3.28 -4.61 18.65
C MET A 99 -4.56 -4.08 19.33
N LYS A 100 -5.68 -3.97 18.62
CA LYS A 100 -6.93 -3.36 19.09
C LYS A 100 -6.74 -1.95 19.67
N ASN A 101 -5.82 -1.19 19.08
CA ASN A 101 -5.44 0.14 19.55
C ASN A 101 -6.05 1.24 18.67
N ASN A 102 -7.21 1.75 19.10
CA ASN A 102 -7.98 2.74 18.35
C ASN A 102 -7.23 4.05 18.07
N LEU A 103 -6.37 4.50 18.99
CA LEU A 103 -5.62 5.75 18.82
C LEU A 103 -4.63 5.62 17.66
N TRP A 104 -3.81 4.57 17.68
CA TRP A 104 -2.82 4.32 16.63
C TRP A 104 -3.48 3.96 15.31
N LEU A 105 -4.66 3.32 15.33
CA LEU A 105 -5.44 3.05 14.13
C LEU A 105 -5.82 4.36 13.41
N ILE A 106 -6.35 5.34 14.16
CA ILE A 106 -6.72 6.65 13.63
C ILE A 106 -5.49 7.38 13.09
N ILE A 107 -4.36 7.35 13.82
CA ILE A 107 -3.10 7.95 13.37
C ILE A 107 -2.64 7.32 12.05
N GLY A 108 -2.69 5.99 11.93
CA GLY A 108 -2.28 5.28 10.71
C GLY A 108 -3.15 5.64 9.51
N ILE A 109 -4.46 5.69 9.71
CA ILE A 109 -5.41 6.14 8.68
C ILE A 109 -5.14 7.59 8.28
N ALA A 110 -4.88 8.48 9.23
CA ALA A 110 -4.57 9.88 8.94
C ALA A 110 -3.28 10.03 8.12
N ILE A 111 -2.23 9.27 8.46
CA ILE A 111 -0.96 9.25 7.70
C ILE A 111 -1.19 8.73 6.28
N PHE A 112 -1.97 7.65 6.13
CA PHE A 112 -2.31 7.10 4.82
C PHE A 112 -3.05 8.13 3.94
N ILE A 113 -4.09 8.77 4.49
CA ILE A 113 -4.84 9.81 3.79
C ILE A 113 -3.93 10.98 3.41
N ALA A 114 -3.06 11.44 4.31
CA ALA A 114 -2.11 12.51 4.05
C ALA A 114 -1.14 12.15 2.91
N GLY A 115 -0.64 10.91 2.87
CA GLY A 115 0.22 10.42 1.78
C GLY A 115 -0.50 10.26 0.44
N CYS A 116 -1.83 10.07 0.44
CA CYS A 116 -2.63 10.02 -0.78
C CYS A 116 -2.93 11.40 -1.39
N ILE A 117 -2.76 12.49 -0.64
CA ILE A 117 -2.96 13.84 -1.17
C ILE A 117 -1.78 14.18 -2.09
N PRO A 118 -2.02 14.49 -3.37
CA PRO A 118 -0.93 14.88 -4.26
C PRO A 118 -0.30 16.18 -3.75
N ILE A 119 0.99 16.14 -3.41
CA ILE A 119 1.82 17.34 -3.30
C ILE A 119 1.74 18.00 -4.68
N LYS A 120 1.05 19.14 -4.75
CA LYS A 120 0.72 19.85 -6.00
C LYS A 120 1.91 19.82 -6.96
N ASP A 121 1.73 19.18 -8.12
CA ASP A 121 2.58 19.44 -9.28
C ASP A 121 2.53 20.95 -9.51
N LYS A 122 3.67 21.64 -9.32
CA LYS A 122 3.79 23.03 -9.76
C LYS A 122 3.46 23.04 -11.26
N LYS A 123 2.38 23.73 -11.61
CA LYS A 123 2.01 24.02 -13.00
C LYS A 123 3.19 24.67 -13.72
#